data_AF-A0A1F5G6X2-F1
#
_entry.id   AF-A0A1F5G6X2-F1
#
_cell.length_a   1.000
_cell.length_b   1.000
_cell.length_c   1.000
_cell.angle_alpha   90.00
_cell.angle_beta   90.00
_cell.angle_gamma   90.00
#
_symmetry.space_group_name_H-M   'P 1'
#
loop_
_entity.id
_entity.type
_entity.pdbx_description
1 polymer ?
#
loop_
_entity_poly.entity_id
_entity_poly.type
_entity_poly.pdbx_seq_one_letter_code
_entity_poly.pdbx_strand_id
1 'polypeptide(L)'
;MIEREGLEKSTRNYVKAAGTIAGISESVTGIPFPQNVFRQWQELMFAIRIGDTRLDDLKKQRDRIALRTTVMGYLKNNPECSIEDPLLEQAMLTLKGICDSVPDITRKKLLHTFEKILDVTEEIKQTEDSTRLPFLIRLEGQLTSRLFISLLPEEYRNSKTYPNLLKTLTRLGRVANSVDTFIDFSSDYEAEELQVRPSILNRVRLLANCSSDVFQVISRLKPTPNLIKQISSGVRETAENNSNRDFSQL
;
A
#
# COMPACT_ATOMS: atom_id res chain seq x y z
N MET A 1 3.84 24.90 -2.92
CA MET A 1 4.61 24.47 -4.11
C MET A 1 5.42 23.22 -3.80
N ILE A 2 6.23 23.24 -2.73
CA ILE A 2 7.02 22.09 -2.22
C ILE A 2 6.15 20.86 -1.90
N GLU A 3 5.00 21.07 -1.24
CA GLU A 3 4.06 19.98 -0.86
C GLU A 3 3.45 19.26 -2.07
N ARG A 4 3.16 20.01 -3.15
CA ARG A 4 2.64 19.47 -4.41
C ARG A 4 3.70 18.66 -5.16
N GLU A 5 4.93 19.17 -5.22
CA GLU A 5 6.06 18.47 -5.85
C GLU A 5 6.45 17.19 -5.06
N GLY A 6 6.39 17.24 -3.73
CA GLY A 6 6.61 16.09 -2.85
C GLY A 6 5.57 14.99 -3.06
N LEU A 7 4.29 15.35 -3.10
CA LEU A 7 3.20 14.41 -3.37
C LEU A 7 3.29 13.81 -4.78
N GLU A 8 3.60 14.61 -5.80
CA GLU A 8 3.78 14.13 -7.17
C GLU A 8 4.95 13.12 -7.27
N LYS A 9 6.08 13.41 -6.61
CA LYS A 9 7.22 12.49 -6.58
C LYS A 9 6.90 11.19 -5.85
N SER A 10 6.27 11.28 -4.68
CA SER A 10 5.82 10.12 -3.90
C SER A 10 4.85 9.24 -4.70
N THR A 11 3.86 9.87 -5.35
CA THR A 11 2.89 9.19 -6.22
C THR A 11 3.57 8.44 -7.36
N ARG A 12 4.55 9.06 -8.03
CA ARG A 12 5.33 8.40 -9.09
C ARG A 12 6.06 7.16 -8.58
N ASN A 13 6.62 7.19 -7.37
CA ASN A 13 7.31 6.04 -6.79
C ASN A 13 6.34 4.89 -6.49
N TYR A 14 5.16 5.20 -5.93
CA TYR A 14 4.10 4.22 -5.70
C TYR A 14 3.63 3.58 -7.02
N VAL A 15 3.41 4.39 -8.06
CA VAL A 15 3.04 3.90 -9.40
C VAL A 15 4.15 3.03 -10.02
N LYS A 16 5.43 3.38 -9.83
CA LYS A 16 6.57 2.54 -10.24
C LYS A 16 6.61 1.22 -9.51
N ALA A 17 6.25 1.18 -8.21
CA ALA A 17 6.28 -0.04 -7.42
C ALA A 17 5.33 -1.13 -7.97
N ALA A 18 4.23 -0.75 -8.64
CA ALA A 18 3.39 -1.70 -9.38
C ALA A 18 4.21 -2.52 -10.40
N GLY A 19 5.24 -1.94 -11.01
CA GLY A 19 6.12 -2.62 -11.98
C GLY A 19 6.97 -3.71 -11.32
N THR A 20 7.48 -3.43 -10.12
CA THR A 20 8.20 -4.43 -9.33
C THR A 20 7.28 -5.58 -8.92
N ILE A 21 6.05 -5.29 -8.48
CA ILE A 21 5.08 -6.33 -8.09
C ILE A 21 4.67 -7.17 -9.32
N ALA A 22 4.50 -6.54 -10.48
CA ALA A 22 4.23 -7.23 -11.75
C ALA A 22 5.40 -8.17 -12.12
N GLY A 23 6.65 -7.68 -12.10
CA GLY A 23 7.83 -8.48 -12.39
C GLY A 23 8.04 -9.65 -11.40
N ILE A 24 7.68 -9.46 -10.13
CA ILE A 24 7.63 -10.56 -9.14
C ILE A 24 6.57 -11.58 -9.54
N SER A 25 5.40 -11.13 -9.99
CA SER A 25 4.31 -12.01 -10.40
C SER A 25 4.69 -12.87 -11.59
N GLU A 26 5.35 -12.29 -12.60
CA GLU A 26 5.92 -13.02 -13.73
C GLU A 26 7.01 -13.99 -13.29
N SER A 27 7.95 -13.56 -12.43
CA SER A 27 9.04 -14.41 -11.93
C SER A 27 8.53 -15.66 -11.19
N VAL A 28 7.46 -15.52 -10.40
CA VAL A 28 6.87 -16.63 -9.63
C VAL A 28 6.05 -17.56 -10.52
N THR A 29 5.32 -17.03 -11.50
CA THR A 29 4.36 -17.81 -12.28
C THR A 29 4.88 -18.30 -13.63
N GLY A 30 5.84 -17.60 -14.22
CA GLY A 30 6.26 -17.76 -15.62
C GLY A 30 5.26 -17.21 -16.64
N ILE A 31 4.16 -16.59 -16.18
CA ILE A 31 3.09 -16.04 -17.03
C ILE A 31 3.39 -14.55 -17.28
N PRO A 32 3.35 -14.06 -18.52
CA PRO A 32 3.48 -12.64 -18.82
C PRO A 32 2.38 -11.80 -18.16
N PHE A 33 2.75 -10.64 -17.61
CA PHE A 33 1.82 -9.79 -16.88
C PHE A 33 0.99 -8.92 -17.85
N PRO A 34 -0.35 -8.99 -17.81
CA PRO A 34 -1.17 -8.25 -18.77
C PRO A 34 -1.10 -6.73 -18.56
N GLN A 35 -0.98 -5.98 -19.65
CA GLN A 35 -0.86 -4.52 -19.61
C GLN A 35 -2.10 -3.81 -19.02
N ASN A 36 -3.30 -4.35 -19.26
CA ASN A 36 -4.52 -3.80 -18.67
C ASN A 36 -4.54 -3.94 -17.15
N VAL A 37 -4.09 -5.09 -16.63
CA VAL A 37 -3.99 -5.34 -15.17
C VAL A 37 -2.88 -4.48 -14.57
N PHE A 38 -1.76 -4.32 -15.28
CA PHE A 38 -0.68 -3.43 -14.86
C PHE A 38 -1.17 -2.00 -14.68
N ARG A 39 -1.91 -1.47 -15.66
CA ARG A 39 -2.53 -0.14 -15.56
C ARG A 39 -3.47 -0.04 -14.37
N GLN A 40 -4.33 -1.03 -14.14
CA GLN A 40 -5.22 -1.04 -12.96
C GLN A 40 -4.45 -1.05 -11.65
N TRP A 41 -3.29 -1.73 -11.58
CA TRP A 41 -2.43 -1.69 -10.39
C TRP A 41 -1.78 -0.33 -10.18
N GLN A 42 -1.37 0.35 -11.24
CA GLN A 42 -0.86 1.73 -11.16
C GLN A 42 -1.95 2.70 -10.66
N GLU A 43 -3.15 2.59 -11.23
CA GLU A 43 -4.34 3.35 -10.85
C GLU A 43 -4.75 3.09 -9.39
N LEU A 44 -4.65 1.83 -8.93
CA LEU A 44 -4.90 1.46 -7.55
C LEU A 44 -3.84 2.04 -6.59
N MET A 45 -2.55 1.98 -6.96
CA MET A 45 -1.47 2.59 -6.16
C MET A 45 -1.64 4.11 -6.05
N PHE A 46 -2.05 4.78 -7.13
CA PHE A 46 -2.43 6.19 -7.11
C PHE A 46 -3.54 6.45 -6.10
N ALA A 47 -4.66 5.72 -6.20
CA ALA A 47 -5.81 5.94 -5.34
C ALA A 47 -5.49 5.70 -3.85
N ILE A 48 -4.74 4.64 -3.54
CA ILE A 48 -4.28 4.34 -2.19
C ILE A 48 -3.41 5.48 -1.66
N ARG A 49 -2.41 5.95 -2.42
CA ARG A 49 -1.48 6.99 -1.94
C ARG A 49 -2.18 8.33 -1.67
N ILE A 50 -3.13 8.72 -2.53
CA ILE A 50 -3.90 9.95 -2.30
C ILE A 50 -4.80 9.81 -1.07
N GLY A 51 -5.50 8.67 -0.92
CA GLY A 51 -6.35 8.42 0.25
C GLY A 51 -5.57 8.43 1.56
N ASP A 52 -4.43 7.75 1.58
CA ASP A 52 -3.47 7.69 2.69
C ASP A 52 -2.99 9.09 3.10
N THR A 53 -2.46 9.86 2.15
CA THR A 53 -2.00 11.25 2.39
C THR A 53 -3.10 12.10 3.03
N ARG A 54 -4.35 11.98 2.56
CA ARG A 54 -5.48 12.76 3.11
C ARG A 54 -5.91 12.32 4.49
N LEU A 55 -5.69 11.06 4.85
CA LEU A 55 -5.90 10.59 6.21
C LEU A 55 -4.79 11.08 7.15
N ASP A 56 -3.56 11.18 6.66
CA ASP A 56 -2.42 11.70 7.41
C ASP A 56 -2.55 13.20 7.69
N ASP A 57 -3.08 13.97 6.73
CA ASP A 57 -3.37 15.41 6.88
C ASP A 57 -4.37 15.70 8.03
N LEU A 58 -5.14 14.70 8.48
CA LEU A 58 -6.19 14.84 9.48
C LEU A 58 -5.76 14.35 10.87
N LYS A 59 -5.45 15.29 11.77
CA LYS A 59 -5.01 15.00 13.15
C LYS A 59 -6.10 14.39 14.04
N LYS A 60 -7.35 14.80 13.89
CA LYS A 60 -8.44 14.37 14.77
C LYS A 60 -9.11 13.10 14.24
N GLN A 61 -9.25 12.10 15.11
CA GLN A 61 -9.97 10.85 14.83
C GLN A 61 -11.34 11.10 14.18
N ARG A 62 -12.13 12.03 14.73
CA ARG A 62 -13.48 12.31 14.23
C ARG A 62 -13.47 12.74 12.74
N ASP A 63 -12.45 13.50 12.34
CA ASP A 63 -12.34 14.05 10.99
C ASP A 63 -11.90 12.93 10.03
N ARG A 64 -11.01 12.02 10.46
CA ARG A 64 -10.66 10.79 9.72
C ARG A 64 -11.84 9.84 9.55
N ILE A 65 -12.64 9.63 10.59
CA ILE A 65 -13.86 8.83 10.51
C ILE A 65 -14.87 9.44 9.54
N ALA A 66 -15.03 10.76 9.57
CA ALA A 66 -15.90 11.46 8.62
C ALA A 66 -15.40 11.29 7.18
N LEU A 67 -14.10 11.51 6.93
CA LEU A 67 -13.49 11.30 5.61
C LEU A 67 -13.70 9.87 5.10
N ARG A 68 -13.40 8.88 5.95
CA ARG A 68 -13.64 7.47 5.65
C ARG A 68 -15.10 7.19 5.27
N THR A 69 -16.04 7.73 6.04
CA THR A 69 -17.48 7.55 5.80
C THR A 69 -17.88 8.13 4.45
N THR A 70 -17.43 9.35 4.15
CA THR A 70 -17.65 10.02 2.86
C THR A 70 -17.04 9.23 1.70
N VAL A 71 -15.78 8.81 1.82
CA VAL A 71 -15.09 8.02 0.79
C VAL A 71 -15.82 6.70 0.53
N MET A 72 -16.16 5.95 1.58
CA MET A 72 -16.88 4.68 1.41
C MET A 72 -18.29 4.88 0.86
N GLY A 73 -18.99 5.94 1.27
CA GLY A 73 -20.29 6.32 0.73
C GLY A 73 -20.20 6.66 -0.76
N TYR A 74 -19.21 7.45 -1.17
CA TYR A 74 -18.96 7.81 -2.56
C TYR A 74 -18.70 6.58 -3.44
N LEU A 75 -17.83 5.67 -2.99
CA LEU A 75 -17.53 4.41 -3.70
C LEU A 75 -18.74 3.46 -3.76
N LYS A 76 -19.63 3.52 -2.77
CA LYS A 76 -20.88 2.75 -2.70
C LYS A 76 -22.06 3.43 -3.41
N ASN A 77 -21.84 4.55 -4.14
CA ASN A 77 -22.86 5.33 -4.84
C ASN A 77 -23.94 5.94 -3.91
N ASN A 78 -23.59 6.31 -2.68
CA ASN A 78 -24.51 7.08 -1.84
C ASN A 78 -24.57 8.54 -2.35
N PRO A 79 -25.74 9.04 -2.82
CA PRO A 79 -25.86 10.39 -3.37
C PRO A 79 -25.62 11.51 -2.35
N GLU A 80 -25.71 11.21 -1.06
CA GLU A 80 -25.46 12.17 0.03
C GLU A 80 -23.95 12.37 0.32
N CYS A 81 -23.08 11.54 -0.26
CA CYS A 81 -21.64 11.60 -0.05
C CYS A 81 -20.95 12.23 -1.27
N SER A 82 -20.50 13.48 -1.13
CA SER A 82 -19.67 14.19 -2.11
C SER A 82 -18.24 14.40 -1.59
N ILE A 83 -17.25 14.30 -2.47
CA ILE A 83 -15.85 14.59 -2.15
C ILE A 83 -15.52 15.96 -2.73
N GLU A 84 -15.16 16.92 -1.87
CA GLU A 84 -14.85 18.29 -2.29
C GLU A 84 -13.40 18.45 -2.78
N ASP A 85 -12.47 17.64 -2.27
CA ASP A 85 -11.07 17.65 -2.70
C ASP A 85 -10.96 17.07 -4.12
N PRO A 86 -10.53 17.85 -5.14
CA PRO A 86 -10.49 17.39 -6.52
C PRO A 86 -9.53 16.22 -6.76
N LEU A 87 -8.42 16.17 -6.02
CA LEU A 87 -7.42 15.11 -6.17
C LEU A 87 -7.90 13.81 -5.52
N LEU A 88 -8.53 13.91 -4.34
CA LEU A 88 -9.17 12.77 -3.70
C LEU A 88 -10.37 12.27 -4.52
N GLU A 89 -11.17 13.17 -5.07
CA GLU A 89 -12.27 12.80 -5.97
C GLU A 89 -11.73 12.04 -7.18
N GLN A 90 -10.69 12.57 -7.85
CA GLN A 90 -10.04 11.88 -8.96
C GLN A 90 -9.53 10.49 -8.58
N ALA A 91 -8.91 10.35 -7.40
CA ALA A 91 -8.47 9.06 -6.86
C ALA A 91 -9.65 8.10 -6.65
N MET A 92 -10.74 8.56 -6.06
CA MET A 92 -11.91 7.72 -5.79
C MET A 92 -12.69 7.38 -7.06
N LEU A 93 -12.76 8.29 -8.05
CA LEU A 93 -13.27 8.01 -9.40
C LEU A 93 -12.43 6.93 -10.09
N THR A 94 -11.11 6.98 -9.94
CA THR A 94 -10.20 5.95 -10.47
C THR A 94 -10.50 4.59 -9.82
N LEU A 95 -10.58 4.54 -8.49
CA LEU A 95 -10.90 3.31 -7.76
C LEU A 95 -12.30 2.78 -8.11
N LYS A 96 -13.28 3.67 -8.31
CA LYS A 96 -14.62 3.34 -8.79
C LYS A 96 -14.59 2.75 -10.19
N GLY A 97 -13.83 3.33 -11.12
CA GLY A 97 -13.62 2.77 -12.45
C GLY A 97 -13.03 1.35 -12.42
N ILE A 98 -12.07 1.09 -11.52
CA ILE A 98 -11.56 -0.28 -11.28
C ILE A 98 -12.70 -1.19 -10.79
N CYS A 99 -13.46 -0.75 -9.79
CA CYS A 99 -14.57 -1.52 -9.22
C CYS A 99 -15.68 -1.85 -10.24
N ASP A 100 -15.96 -0.93 -11.16
CA ASP A 100 -16.99 -1.10 -12.19
C ASP A 100 -16.50 -1.96 -13.36
N SER A 101 -15.18 -2.12 -13.52
CA SER A 101 -14.57 -2.97 -14.55
C SER A 101 -14.50 -4.46 -14.20
N VAL A 102 -14.86 -4.85 -12.97
CA VAL A 102 -14.78 -6.23 -12.47
C VAL A 102 -16.16 -6.81 -12.15
N PRO A 103 -16.32 -8.14 -12.11
CA PRO A 103 -17.60 -8.76 -11.72
C PRO A 103 -18.05 -8.34 -10.32
N ASP A 104 -19.36 -8.30 -10.09
CA ASP A 104 -19.97 -7.84 -8.82
C ASP A 104 -19.39 -8.50 -7.57
N ILE A 105 -19.08 -9.80 -7.63
CA ILE A 105 -18.49 -10.51 -6.50
C ILE A 105 -17.07 -10.01 -6.17
N THR A 106 -16.30 -9.63 -7.18
CA THR A 106 -14.97 -9.03 -7.05
C THR A 106 -15.09 -7.59 -6.60
N ARG A 107 -16.03 -6.81 -7.15
CA ARG A 107 -16.37 -5.44 -6.71
C ARG A 107 -16.66 -5.39 -5.22
N LYS A 108 -17.55 -6.26 -4.72
CA LYS A 108 -17.88 -6.36 -3.28
C LYS A 108 -16.64 -6.69 -2.43
N LYS A 109 -15.78 -7.61 -2.90
CA LYS A 109 -14.53 -7.97 -2.20
C LYS A 109 -13.52 -6.83 -2.17
N LEU A 110 -13.38 -6.07 -3.26
CA LEU A 110 -12.50 -4.90 -3.34
C LEU A 110 -12.94 -3.83 -2.35
N LEU A 111 -14.21 -3.42 -2.41
CA LEU A 111 -14.77 -2.40 -1.51
C LEU A 111 -14.67 -2.81 -0.03
N HIS A 112 -14.99 -4.07 0.29
CA HIS A 112 -14.86 -4.59 1.65
C HIS A 112 -13.42 -4.65 2.13
N THR A 113 -12.48 -5.00 1.25
CA THR A 113 -11.05 -5.04 1.60
C THR A 113 -10.52 -3.62 1.80
N PHE A 114 -10.93 -2.67 0.97
CA PHE A 114 -10.58 -1.26 1.11
C PHE A 114 -11.13 -0.67 2.40
N GLU A 115 -12.39 -0.94 2.73
CA GLU A 115 -13.00 -0.53 4.01
C GLU A 115 -12.22 -1.05 5.23
N LYS A 116 -11.76 -2.32 5.16
CA LYS A 116 -10.93 -2.93 6.20
C LYS A 116 -9.52 -2.33 6.29
N ILE A 117 -8.96 -1.85 5.19
CA ILE A 117 -7.68 -1.13 5.23
C ILE A 117 -7.89 0.14 6.03
N LEU A 118 -8.92 0.93 5.72
CA LEU A 118 -9.25 2.16 6.46
C LEU A 118 -9.51 1.89 7.95
N ASP A 119 -10.17 0.78 8.31
CA ASP A 119 -10.31 0.34 9.71
C ASP A 119 -8.95 0.12 10.39
N VAL A 120 -8.08 -0.66 9.75
CA VAL A 120 -6.77 -1.03 10.31
C VAL A 120 -5.84 0.18 10.38
N THR A 121 -5.87 1.08 9.39
CA THR A 121 -5.13 2.34 9.41
C THR A 121 -5.55 3.21 10.60
N GLU A 122 -6.84 3.29 10.91
CA GLU A 122 -7.29 4.02 12.12
C GLU A 122 -6.83 3.32 13.41
N GLU A 123 -6.88 1.98 13.48
CA GLU A 123 -6.32 1.24 14.62
C GLU A 123 -4.81 1.48 14.80
N ILE A 124 -4.05 1.58 13.70
CA ILE A 124 -2.62 1.92 13.70
C ILE A 124 -2.40 3.32 14.27
N LYS A 125 -3.17 4.32 13.81
CA LYS A 125 -3.04 5.71 14.27
C LYS A 125 -3.38 5.90 15.75
N GLN A 126 -4.14 4.98 16.35
CA GLN A 126 -4.55 5.05 17.75
C GLN A 126 -3.77 4.13 18.70
N THR A 127 -3.04 3.14 18.17
CA THR A 127 -2.40 2.14 19.03
C THR A 127 -1.21 2.73 19.78
N GLU A 128 -1.27 2.72 21.12
CA GLU A 128 -0.12 2.97 21.98
C GLU A 128 0.64 1.68 22.32
N ASP A 129 0.02 0.52 22.06
CA ASP A 129 0.61 -0.79 22.33
C ASP A 129 1.67 -1.15 21.27
N SER A 130 2.93 -1.00 21.67
CA SER A 130 4.11 -1.37 20.88
C SER A 130 4.18 -2.84 20.46
N THR A 131 3.46 -3.74 21.13
CA THR A 131 3.41 -5.17 20.77
C THR A 131 2.34 -5.45 19.73
N ARG A 132 1.28 -4.65 19.70
CA ARG A 132 0.19 -4.74 18.71
C ARG A 132 0.54 -4.05 17.39
N LEU A 133 1.30 -2.96 17.41
CA LEU A 133 1.63 -2.20 16.20
C LEU A 133 2.21 -3.07 15.07
N PRO A 134 3.23 -3.93 15.28
CA PRO A 134 3.77 -4.76 14.20
C PRO A 134 2.75 -5.72 13.57
N PHE A 135 1.77 -6.18 14.34
CA PHE A 135 0.69 -7.02 13.83
C PHE A 135 -0.24 -6.21 12.90
N LEU A 136 -0.63 -5.01 13.32
CA LEU A 136 -1.52 -4.15 12.53
C LEU A 136 -0.88 -3.71 11.22
N ILE A 137 0.39 -3.29 11.23
CA ILE A 137 1.15 -2.91 10.03
C ILE A 137 1.23 -4.08 9.02
N ARG A 138 1.47 -5.30 9.52
CA ARG A 138 1.46 -6.51 8.66
C ARG A 138 0.05 -6.82 8.15
N LEU A 139 -0.98 -6.63 8.96
CA LEU A 139 -2.36 -6.86 8.56
C LEU A 139 -2.77 -5.91 7.43
N GLU A 140 -2.44 -4.63 7.55
CA GLU A 140 -2.65 -3.61 6.52
C GLU A 140 -1.96 -4.02 5.21
N GLY A 141 -0.65 -4.31 5.24
CA GLY A 141 0.08 -4.74 4.04
C GLY A 141 -0.47 -6.02 3.39
N GLN A 142 -1.00 -6.95 4.19
CA GLN A 142 -1.70 -8.12 3.68
C GLN A 142 -3.04 -7.75 3.01
N LEU A 143 -3.83 -6.85 3.60
CA LEU A 143 -5.09 -6.40 3.02
C LEU A 143 -4.84 -5.61 1.72
N THR A 144 -3.84 -4.75 1.72
CA THR A 144 -3.39 -4.03 0.52
C THR A 144 -3.03 -5.01 -0.59
N SER A 145 -2.22 -6.04 -0.31
CA SER A 145 -1.89 -7.09 -1.29
C SER A 145 -3.13 -7.80 -1.85
N ARG A 146 -4.17 -8.01 -1.04
CA ARG A 146 -5.42 -8.64 -1.47
C ARG A 146 -6.18 -7.79 -2.50
N LEU A 147 -6.05 -6.47 -2.47
CA LEU A 147 -6.62 -5.62 -3.52
C LEU A 147 -5.97 -5.95 -4.88
N PHE A 148 -4.64 -5.95 -4.95
CA PHE A 148 -3.87 -6.29 -6.16
C PHE A 148 -4.17 -7.70 -6.67
N ILE A 149 -4.14 -8.69 -5.78
CA ILE A 149 -4.43 -10.10 -6.10
C ILE A 149 -5.85 -10.25 -6.68
N SER A 150 -6.82 -9.47 -6.20
CA SER A 150 -8.21 -9.51 -6.65
C SER A 150 -8.39 -8.99 -8.09
N LEU A 151 -7.38 -8.33 -8.66
CA LEU A 151 -7.36 -7.84 -10.04
C LEU A 151 -6.62 -8.79 -10.99
N LEU A 152 -5.99 -9.85 -10.48
CA LEU A 152 -5.35 -10.84 -11.35
C LEU A 152 -6.39 -11.54 -12.24
N PRO A 153 -6.05 -11.79 -13.51
CA PRO A 153 -6.96 -12.41 -14.48
C PRO A 153 -7.13 -13.91 -14.19
N GLU A 154 -8.13 -14.52 -14.82
CA GLU A 154 -8.43 -15.95 -14.67
C GLU A 154 -7.26 -16.87 -15.05
N GLU A 155 -6.44 -16.47 -16.04
CA GLU A 155 -5.24 -17.23 -16.42
C GLU A 155 -4.28 -17.43 -15.22
N TYR A 156 -4.05 -16.38 -14.44
CA TYR A 156 -3.25 -16.46 -13.24
C TYR A 156 -3.96 -17.30 -12.17
N ARG A 157 -5.26 -17.12 -11.96
CA ARG A 157 -6.05 -17.83 -10.93
C ARG A 157 -6.12 -19.33 -11.16
N ASN A 158 -6.20 -19.74 -12.42
CA ASN A 158 -6.29 -21.14 -12.82
C ASN A 158 -4.92 -21.81 -12.97
N SER A 159 -3.82 -21.04 -12.85
CA SER A 159 -2.47 -21.58 -12.93
C SER A 159 -2.13 -22.45 -11.71
N LYS A 160 -1.32 -23.50 -11.92
CA LYS A 160 -0.79 -24.34 -10.84
C LYS A 160 0.13 -23.56 -9.89
N THR A 161 0.66 -22.42 -10.33
CA THR A 161 1.55 -21.53 -9.56
C THR A 161 0.79 -20.47 -8.76
N TYR A 162 -0.52 -20.33 -8.94
CA TYR A 162 -1.35 -19.36 -8.23
C TYR A 162 -1.23 -19.41 -6.71
N PRO A 163 -1.26 -20.60 -6.04
CA PRO A 163 -1.11 -20.65 -4.58
C PRO A 163 0.25 -20.13 -4.11
N ASN A 164 1.29 -20.28 -4.92
CA ASN A 164 2.62 -19.75 -4.63
C ASN A 164 2.64 -18.24 -4.82
N LEU A 165 2.05 -17.73 -5.91
CA LEU A 165 1.91 -16.29 -6.15
C LEU A 165 1.14 -15.61 -5.01
N LEU A 166 -0.01 -16.16 -4.61
CA LEU A 166 -0.82 -15.64 -3.51
C LEU A 166 -0.01 -15.50 -2.22
N LYS A 167 0.75 -16.56 -1.87
CA LYS A 167 1.62 -16.55 -0.69
C LYS A 167 2.75 -15.52 -0.82
N THR A 168 3.38 -15.42 -1.99
CA THR A 168 4.48 -14.47 -2.22
C THR A 168 3.98 -13.03 -2.13
N LEU A 169 2.91 -12.67 -2.85
CA LEU A 169 2.37 -11.31 -2.85
C LEU A 169 1.83 -10.92 -1.46
N THR A 170 1.14 -11.81 -0.77
CA THR A 170 0.68 -11.55 0.61
C THR A 170 1.84 -11.24 1.56
N ARG A 171 2.94 -11.99 1.46
CA ARG A 171 4.13 -11.76 2.28
C ARG A 171 4.87 -10.50 1.86
N LEU A 172 4.92 -10.23 0.56
CA LEU A 172 5.52 -9.01 0.03
C LEU A 172 4.85 -7.76 0.60
N GLY A 173 3.51 -7.68 0.63
CA GLY A 173 2.86 -6.51 1.22
C GLY A 173 3.08 -6.38 2.73
N ARG A 174 3.13 -7.49 3.48
CA ARG A 174 3.52 -7.45 4.91
C ARG A 174 4.91 -6.86 5.10
N VAL A 175 5.87 -7.28 4.27
CA VAL A 175 7.24 -6.77 4.29
C VAL A 175 7.27 -5.31 3.88
N ALA A 176 6.59 -4.93 2.80
CA ALA A 176 6.57 -3.57 2.28
C ALA A 176 6.10 -2.58 3.36
N ASN A 177 4.91 -2.79 3.96
CA ASN A 177 4.43 -1.91 5.03
C ASN A 177 5.34 -1.93 6.25
N SER A 178 5.89 -3.09 6.65
CA SER A 178 6.80 -3.14 7.82
C SER A 178 8.09 -2.36 7.59
N VAL A 179 8.63 -2.38 6.37
CA VAL A 179 9.84 -1.66 5.99
C VAL A 179 9.55 -0.17 5.85
N ASP A 180 8.43 0.19 5.24
CA ASP A 180 7.95 1.57 5.09
C ASP A 180 7.80 2.23 6.48
N THR A 181 7.02 1.62 7.38
CA THR A 181 6.89 2.08 8.77
C THR A 181 8.22 2.07 9.53
N PHE A 182 9.13 1.13 9.26
CA PHE A 182 10.45 1.15 9.91
C PHE A 182 11.28 2.36 9.49
N ILE A 183 11.23 2.70 8.21
CA ILE A 183 11.95 3.83 7.63
C ILE A 183 11.37 5.14 8.17
N ASP A 184 10.05 5.30 8.10
CA ASP A 184 9.36 6.54 8.46
C ASP A 184 8.99 6.63 9.95
N PHE A 185 9.35 5.64 10.77
CA PHE A 185 8.91 5.53 12.17
C PHE A 185 9.15 6.80 13.02
N SER A 186 10.28 7.49 12.81
CA SER A 186 10.56 8.71 13.57
C SER A 186 9.68 9.86 13.11
N SER A 187 9.56 10.07 11.80
CA SER A 187 8.73 11.15 11.23
C SER A 187 7.26 10.94 11.55
N ASP A 188 6.75 9.71 11.47
CA ASP A 188 5.34 9.41 11.73
C ASP A 188 4.98 9.61 13.20
N TYR A 189 5.93 9.33 14.11
CA TYR A 189 5.75 9.64 15.53
C TYR A 189 5.75 11.16 15.79
N GLU A 190 6.67 11.90 15.16
CA GLU A 190 6.74 13.36 15.28
C GLU A 190 5.53 14.08 14.66
N ALA A 191 4.95 13.51 13.60
CA ALA A 191 3.74 13.98 12.95
C ALA A 191 2.44 13.60 13.68
N GLU A 192 2.53 12.85 14.79
CA GLU A 192 1.40 12.29 15.57
C GLU A 192 0.55 11.28 14.77
N GLU A 193 1.12 10.69 13.72
CA GLU A 193 0.51 9.63 12.93
C GLU A 193 0.67 8.25 13.58
N LEU A 194 1.70 8.08 14.42
CA LEU A 194 1.89 6.92 15.28
C LEU A 194 2.04 7.33 16.74
N GLN A 195 1.41 6.60 17.67
CA GLN A 195 1.53 6.87 19.11
C GLN A 195 2.69 6.10 19.77
N VAL A 196 3.22 5.07 19.10
CA VAL A 196 4.32 4.25 19.63
C VAL A 196 5.66 4.95 19.39
N ARG A 197 6.42 5.17 20.46
CA ARG A 197 7.76 5.80 20.38
C ARG A 197 8.75 4.99 19.51
N PRO A 198 9.58 5.63 18.68
CA PRO A 198 10.54 4.99 17.77
C PRO A 198 11.82 4.52 18.49
N SER A 199 11.67 3.78 19.60
CA SER A 199 12.81 3.20 20.32
C SER A 199 13.49 2.09 19.51
N ILE A 200 14.77 1.82 19.79
CA ILE A 200 15.53 0.70 19.19
C ILE A 200 14.76 -0.61 19.36
N LEU A 201 14.18 -0.86 20.54
CA LEU A 201 13.40 -2.07 20.80
C LEU A 201 12.17 -2.16 19.89
N ASN A 202 11.44 -1.07 19.69
CA ASN A 202 10.25 -1.05 18.83
C ASN A 202 10.62 -1.21 17.35
N ARG A 203 11.73 -0.58 16.92
CA ARG A 203 12.32 -0.77 15.58
C ARG A 203 12.70 -2.23 15.32
N VAL A 204 13.35 -2.88 16.29
CA VAL A 204 13.69 -4.31 16.22
C VAL A 204 12.44 -5.17 16.18
N ARG A 205 11.39 -4.85 16.95
CA ARG A 205 10.12 -5.57 16.94
C ARG A 205 9.43 -5.52 15.57
N LEU A 206 9.44 -4.37 14.89
CA LEU A 206 8.90 -4.25 13.52
C LEU A 206 9.61 -5.20 12.55
N LEU A 207 10.95 -5.17 12.51
CA LEU A 207 11.75 -6.01 11.62
C LEU A 207 11.68 -7.50 11.97
N ALA A 208 11.73 -7.84 13.26
CA ALA A 208 11.65 -9.23 13.71
C ALA A 208 10.34 -9.89 13.26
N ASN A 209 9.23 -9.15 13.31
CA ASN A 209 7.91 -9.64 12.90
C ASN A 209 7.78 -9.89 11.39
N CYS A 210 8.58 -9.25 10.54
CA CYS A 210 8.57 -9.47 9.09
C CYS A 210 9.74 -10.33 8.56
N SER A 211 10.74 -10.66 9.39
CA SER A 211 11.94 -11.42 9.00
C SER A 211 11.64 -12.75 8.26
N SER A 212 10.72 -13.56 8.81
CA SER A 212 10.31 -14.81 8.18
C SER A 212 9.57 -14.60 6.85
N ASP A 213 8.88 -13.47 6.69
CA ASP A 213 8.21 -13.09 5.45
C ASP A 213 9.26 -12.69 4.39
N VAL A 214 10.29 -11.92 4.76
CA VAL A 214 11.42 -11.57 3.89
C VAL A 214 12.11 -12.83 3.35
N PHE A 215 12.50 -13.75 4.22
CA PHE A 215 13.17 -14.99 3.81
C PHE A 215 12.32 -15.80 2.83
N GLN A 216 11.01 -15.89 3.07
CA GLN A 216 10.11 -16.63 2.18
C GLN A 216 9.85 -15.93 0.85
N VAL A 217 9.82 -14.60 0.82
CA VAL A 217 9.76 -13.86 -0.45
C VAL A 217 11.03 -14.14 -1.24
N ILE A 218 12.21 -13.93 -0.65
CA ILE A 218 13.50 -14.10 -1.34
C ILE A 218 13.69 -15.53 -1.86
N SER A 219 13.44 -16.55 -1.04
CA SER A 219 13.62 -17.96 -1.42
C SER A 219 12.69 -18.43 -2.55
N ARG A 220 11.61 -17.69 -2.83
CA ARG A 220 10.63 -18.01 -3.89
C ARG A 220 10.83 -17.19 -5.15
N LEU A 221 11.59 -16.10 -5.07
CA LEU A 221 11.93 -15.30 -6.23
C LEU A 221 12.99 -16.04 -7.04
N LYS A 222 12.78 -16.10 -8.35
CA LYS A 222 13.82 -16.43 -9.33
C LYS A 222 14.15 -15.13 -10.06
N PRO A 223 14.91 -14.22 -9.43
CA PRO A 223 14.99 -12.86 -9.93
C PRO A 223 15.76 -12.82 -11.25
N THR A 224 15.13 -12.24 -12.26
CA THR A 224 15.80 -11.93 -13.53
C THR A 224 16.70 -10.71 -13.35
N PRO A 225 17.72 -10.49 -14.20
CA PRO A 225 18.54 -9.28 -14.14
C PRO A 225 17.72 -7.98 -14.18
N ASN A 226 16.63 -7.97 -14.94
CA ASN A 226 15.69 -6.84 -15.00
C ASN A 226 14.97 -6.61 -13.67
N LEU A 227 14.50 -7.69 -13.02
CA LEU A 227 13.85 -7.58 -11.71
C LEU A 227 14.84 -7.11 -10.63
N ILE A 228 16.10 -7.58 -10.66
CA ILE A 228 17.15 -7.08 -9.74
C ILE A 228 17.36 -5.59 -9.93
N LYS A 229 17.44 -5.12 -11.18
CA LYS A 229 17.60 -3.70 -11.50
C LYS A 229 16.42 -2.85 -11.02
N GLN A 230 15.19 -3.34 -11.16
CA GLN A 230 13.99 -2.66 -10.68
C GLN A 230 13.95 -2.56 -9.15
N ILE A 231 14.28 -3.65 -8.45
CA ILE A 231 14.36 -3.66 -6.98
C ILE A 231 15.46 -2.71 -6.50
N SER A 232 16.66 -2.76 -7.09
CA SER A 232 17.78 -1.92 -6.68
C SER A 232 17.55 -0.44 -6.96
N SER A 233 16.92 -0.09 -8.10
CA SER A 233 16.53 1.30 -8.37
C SER A 233 15.49 1.81 -7.37
N GLY A 234 14.50 0.99 -7.00
CA GLY A 234 13.49 1.38 -6.02
C GLY A 234 14.07 1.64 -4.64
N VAL A 235 14.99 0.78 -4.18
CA VAL A 235 15.71 0.96 -2.90
C VAL A 235 16.55 2.24 -2.93
N ARG A 236 17.29 2.47 -4.02
CA ARG A 236 18.13 3.67 -4.18
C ARG A 236 17.31 4.95 -4.19
N GLU A 237 16.22 4.99 -4.95
CA GLU A 237 15.33 6.17 -5.00
C GLU A 237 14.71 6.47 -3.63
N THR A 238 14.36 5.44 -2.85
CA THR A 238 13.83 5.60 -1.48
C THR A 238 14.90 6.19 -0.54
N ALA A 239 16.13 5.68 -0.60
CA ALA A 239 17.24 6.20 0.19
C ALA A 239 17.60 7.67 -0.14
N GLU A 240 17.62 8.02 -1.44
CA GLU A 240 17.91 9.39 -1.91
C GLU A 240 16.79 10.38 -1.56
N ASN A 241 15.54 9.94 -1.42
CA ASN A 241 14.44 10.82 -0.98
C ASN A 241 14.53 11.17 0.50
N ASN A 242 14.99 10.23 1.32
CA ASN A 242 15.10 10.43 2.77
C ASN A 242 16.34 11.24 3.14
N SER A 243 17.47 11.06 2.44
CA SER A 243 18.63 11.94 2.64
C SER A 243 18.28 13.41 2.39
N ASN A 244 17.38 13.70 1.45
CA ASN A 244 16.96 15.08 1.15
C ASN A 244 15.92 15.64 2.14
N ARG A 245 15.19 14.79 2.88
CA ARG A 245 14.31 15.22 3.99
C ARG A 245 15.15 15.62 5.23
N ASP A 246 16.24 14.91 5.52
CA ASP A 246 17.13 15.23 6.65
C ASP A 246 17.88 16.57 6.49
N PHE A 247 18.14 17.04 5.26
CA PHE A 247 18.82 18.31 5.01
C PHE A 247 17.89 19.54 4.92
N SER A 248 16.57 19.34 4.95
CA SER A 248 15.59 20.45 4.92
C SER A 248 15.03 20.81 6.30
N GLN A 249 15.51 20.13 7.35
CA GLN A 249 15.22 20.44 8.76
C GLN A 249 16.45 20.94 9.55
N LEU A 250 17.53 21.33 8.85
CA LEU A 250 18.68 22.06 9.39
C LEU A 250 18.78 23.44 8.72
#